data_AF-A0A975CNW3-F1
#
_entry.id   AF-A0A975CNW3-F1
#
_cell.length_a   1.000
_cell.length_b   1.000
_cell.length_c   1.000
_cell.angle_alpha   90.00
_cell.angle_beta   90.00
_cell.angle_gamma   90.00
#
_symmetry.space_group_name_H-M   'P 1'
#
loop_
_entity.id
_entity.type
_entity.pdbx_description
1 polymer ?
#
loop_
_entity_poly.entity_id
_entity_poly.type
_entity_poly.pdbx_seq_one_letter_code
_entity_poly.pdbx_strand_id
1 'polypeptide(L)'
;MAQLKGCFGKRVIASSLTEVIVATSILLLVFGIAVITLNNIMVNTVQNDTQNLETKIEKMMYQYNNNQLKIPSTYKDKDELVSIEKIKIDGVFFIEFSIKNAGIKKEITKRIFANESN
;
A
#
# COMPACT_ATOMS: atom_id res chain seq x y z
N MET A 1 7.87 -37.59 -74.39
CA MET A 1 8.38 -36.22 -74.14
C MET A 1 7.50 -35.59 -73.06
N ALA A 2 7.94 -35.63 -71.80
CA ALA A 2 7.15 -35.19 -70.66
C ALA A 2 7.40 -33.71 -70.37
N GLN A 3 6.34 -32.91 -70.39
CA GLN A 3 6.34 -31.57 -69.81
C GLN A 3 6.01 -31.68 -68.32
N LEU A 4 6.91 -31.22 -67.45
CA LEU A 4 6.59 -30.95 -66.05
C LEU A 4 6.75 -29.46 -65.79
N LYS A 5 5.58 -28.85 -65.76
CA LYS A 5 5.25 -27.44 -65.62
C LYS A 5 5.72 -26.92 -64.26
N GLY A 6 6.21 -25.69 -64.26
CA GLY A 6 6.98 -25.05 -63.18
C GLY A 6 6.44 -25.26 -61.76
N CYS A 7 7.34 -25.70 -60.88
CA CYS A 7 7.16 -25.64 -59.45
C CYS A 7 7.16 -24.17 -59.04
N PHE A 8 5.97 -23.60 -58.87
CA PHE A 8 5.73 -22.25 -58.40
C PHE A 8 6.33 -22.12 -57.00
N GLY A 9 7.50 -21.47 -56.90
CA GLY A 9 8.02 -21.03 -55.61
C GLY A 9 6.97 -20.14 -54.95
N LYS A 10 6.39 -20.61 -53.84
CA LYS A 10 5.53 -19.79 -52.99
C LYS A 10 6.39 -18.66 -52.42
N ARG A 11 6.37 -17.50 -53.08
CA ARG A 11 6.91 -16.25 -52.51
C ARG A 11 6.10 -15.95 -51.26
N VAL A 12 6.72 -16.03 -50.09
CA VAL A 12 6.21 -15.37 -48.89
C VAL A 12 6.18 -13.90 -49.22
N ILE A 13 4.99 -13.36 -49.45
CA ILE A 13 4.79 -11.95 -49.75
C ILE A 13 5.30 -11.19 -48.52
N ALA A 14 6.25 -10.26 -48.74
CA ALA A 14 6.89 -9.47 -47.70
C ALA A 14 5.93 -8.42 -47.10
N SER A 15 4.83 -8.89 -46.52
CA SER A 15 3.87 -8.13 -45.73
C SER A 15 4.20 -8.16 -44.23
N SER A 16 5.33 -8.74 -43.84
CA SER A 16 5.60 -9.12 -42.45
C SER A 16 6.23 -8.03 -41.58
N LEU A 17 7.00 -7.07 -42.13
CA LEU A 17 7.75 -6.14 -41.28
C LEU A 17 6.83 -5.13 -40.59
N THR A 18 5.97 -4.45 -41.35
CA THR A 18 5.01 -3.48 -40.80
C THR A 18 3.99 -4.15 -39.90
N GLU A 19 3.56 -5.38 -40.22
CA GLU A 19 2.69 -6.19 -39.38
C GLU A 19 3.34 -6.53 -38.03
N VAL A 20 4.60 -6.98 -38.05
CA VAL A 20 5.36 -7.27 -36.83
C VAL A 20 5.62 -6.00 -36.03
N ILE A 21 5.93 -4.88 -36.67
CA ILE A 21 6.11 -3.58 -36.00
C ILE A 21 4.81 -3.11 -35.35
N VAL A 22 3.67 -3.20 -36.05
CA VAL A 22 2.38 -2.83 -35.48
C VAL A 22 2.03 -3.74 -34.30
N ALA A 23 2.16 -5.06 -34.46
CA ALA A 23 1.90 -6.02 -33.38
C ALA A 23 2.80 -5.79 -32.16
N THR A 24 4.09 -5.58 -32.36
CA THR A 24 5.03 -5.30 -31.27
C THR A 24 4.80 -3.95 -30.62
N SER A 25 4.40 -2.92 -31.37
CA SER A 25 4.04 -1.62 -30.77
C SER A 25 2.81 -1.71 -29.87
N ILE A 26 1.77 -2.44 -30.30
CA ILE A 26 0.57 -2.67 -29.47
C ILE A 26 0.95 -3.48 -28.23
N LEU A 27 1.77 -4.52 -28.37
CA LEU A 27 2.29 -5.30 -27.26
C LEU A 27 3.02 -4.40 -26.24
N LEU A 28 3.95 -3.56 -26.70
CA LEU A 28 4.69 -2.64 -25.83
C LEU A 28 3.79 -1.63 -25.13
N LEU A 29 2.75 -1.12 -25.80
CA LEU A 29 1.79 -0.21 -25.19
C LEU A 29 1.01 -0.89 -24.06
N VAL A 30 0.51 -2.11 -24.29
CA VAL A 30 -0.24 -2.88 -23.28
C VAL A 30 0.65 -3.19 -22.07
N PHE A 31 1.88 -3.67 -22.30
CA PHE A 31 2.83 -3.93 -21.21
C PHE A 31 3.22 -2.65 -20.49
N GLY A 32 3.43 -1.54 -21.21
CA GLY A 32 3.74 -0.24 -20.63
C GLY A 32 2.66 0.23 -19.67
N ILE A 33 1.39 0.16 -20.09
CA ILE A 33 0.25 0.49 -19.22
C ILE A 33 0.22 -0.43 -18.01
N ALA A 34 0.37 -1.75 -18.20
CA ALA A 34 0.36 -2.72 -17.11
C ALA A 34 1.45 -2.44 -16.06
N VAL A 35 2.68 -2.12 -16.49
CA VAL A 35 3.80 -1.80 -15.59
C VAL A 35 3.53 -0.52 -14.82
N ILE A 36 3.02 0.52 -15.49
CA ILE A 36 2.67 1.79 -14.83
C ILE A 36 1.56 1.57 -13.79
N THR A 37 0.52 0.81 -14.14
CA THR A 37 -0.57 0.46 -13.23
C THR A 37 -0.05 -0.32 -12.03
N LEU A 38 0.78 -1.34 -12.24
CA LEU A 38 1.35 -2.15 -11.16
C LEU A 38 2.26 -1.31 -10.24
N ASN A 39 3.08 -0.43 -10.80
CA ASN A 39 3.93 0.47 -10.03
C ASN A 39 3.08 1.37 -9.12
N ASN A 40 2.02 1.97 -9.66
CA ASN A 40 1.12 2.81 -8.88
C ASN A 40 0.46 2.02 -7.74
N ILE A 41 -0.01 0.79 -8.01
CA ILE A 41 -0.58 -0.09 -6.97
C ILE A 41 0.47 -0.40 -5.90
N MET A 42 1.69 -0.79 -6.30
CA MET A 42 2.77 -1.13 -5.37
C MET A 42 3.15 0.04 -4.48
N VAL A 43 3.41 1.21 -5.07
CA VAL A 43 3.76 2.44 -4.32
C VAL A 43 2.65 2.80 -3.35
N ASN A 44 1.40 2.72 -3.79
CA ASN A 44 0.26 3.00 -2.94
C ASN A 44 0.16 1.98 -1.79
N THR A 45 0.35 0.69 -2.04
CA THR A 45 0.33 -0.34 -0.99
C THR A 45 1.43 -0.10 0.05
N VAL A 46 2.67 0.18 -0.38
CA VAL A 46 3.79 0.44 0.54
C VAL A 46 3.58 1.73 1.34
N GLN A 47 3.08 2.80 0.71
CA GLN A 47 2.81 4.06 1.41
C GLN A 47 1.59 4.00 2.35
N ASN A 48 0.68 3.06 2.12
CA ASN A 48 -0.49 2.80 2.97
C ASN A 48 -0.30 1.66 3.97
N ASP A 49 0.89 1.04 4.03
CA ASP A 49 1.16 0.02 5.01
C ASP A 49 1.23 0.64 6.42
N THR A 50 0.13 0.50 7.16
CA THR A 50 -0.03 0.97 8.54
C THR A 50 0.13 -0.16 9.55
N GLN A 51 0.48 -1.39 9.12
CA GLN A 51 0.49 -2.56 10.00
C GLN A 51 1.42 -2.39 11.21
N ASN A 52 2.59 -1.78 11.01
CA ASN A 52 3.53 -1.52 12.10
C ASN A 52 2.98 -0.50 13.12
N LEU A 53 2.31 0.55 12.64
CA LEU A 53 1.68 1.56 13.49
C LEU A 53 0.51 0.95 14.27
N GLU A 54 -0.32 0.13 13.63
CA GLU A 54 -1.43 -0.57 14.26
C GLU A 54 -0.96 -1.54 15.34
N THR A 55 0.08 -2.34 15.05
CA THR A 55 0.70 -3.26 16.01
C THR A 55 1.25 -2.51 17.22
N LYS A 56 1.85 -1.34 16.99
CA LYS A 56 2.38 -0.48 18.07
C LYS A 56 1.27 0.05 18.96
N ILE A 57 0.17 0.55 18.37
CA ILE A 57 -1.01 0.99 19.13
C ILE A 57 -1.60 -0.19 19.92
N GLU A 58 -1.73 -1.37 19.32
CA GLU A 58 -2.25 -2.55 20.02
C GLU A 58 -1.38 -2.93 21.21
N LYS A 59 -0.05 -2.95 21.05
CA LYS A 59 0.88 -3.18 22.16
C LYS A 59 0.69 -2.17 23.30
N MET A 60 0.49 -0.90 22.98
CA MET A 60 0.24 0.15 23.98
C MET A 60 -1.11 -0.06 24.69
N MET A 61 -2.14 -0.47 23.96
CA MET A 61 -3.44 -0.84 24.54
C MET A 61 -3.30 -2.03 25.50
N TYR A 62 -2.54 -3.07 25.14
CA TYR A 62 -2.23 -4.19 26.03
C TYR A 62 -1.48 -3.75 27.29
N GLN A 63 -0.46 -2.88 27.15
CA GLN A 63 0.30 -2.36 28.29
C GLN A 63 -0.57 -1.52 29.22
N TYR A 64 -1.49 -0.72 28.68
CA TYR A 64 -2.45 0.03 29.49
C TYR A 64 -3.39 -0.90 30.26
N ASN A 65 -3.97 -1.91 29.61
CA ASN A 65 -4.86 -2.88 30.25
C ASN A 65 -4.17 -3.67 31.37
N ASN A 66 -2.84 -3.84 31.29
CA ASN A 66 -2.04 -4.53 32.29
C ASN A 66 -1.39 -3.58 33.31
N ASN A 67 -1.81 -2.31 33.39
CA ASN A 67 -1.30 -1.27 34.29
C ASN A 67 0.22 -1.01 34.16
N GLN A 68 0.80 -1.32 33.01
CA GLN A 68 2.23 -1.12 32.70
C GLN A 68 2.51 0.22 32.01
N LEU A 69 1.45 1.00 31.73
CA LEU A 69 1.53 2.27 31.01
C LEU A 69 0.95 3.40 31.85
N LYS A 70 1.74 4.47 32.06
CA LYS A 70 1.28 5.68 32.74
C LYS A 70 0.72 6.68 31.72
N ILE A 71 -0.49 7.15 31.98
CA ILE A 71 -1.24 8.10 31.14
C ILE A 71 -1.57 9.33 32.00
N PRO A 72 -1.49 10.57 31.45
CA PRO A 72 -1.15 10.91 30.07
C PRO A 72 0.35 10.87 29.82
N SER A 73 0.73 10.50 28.60
CA SER A 73 2.12 10.57 28.15
C SER A 73 2.19 10.93 26.67
N THR A 74 3.07 11.87 26.35
CA THR A 74 3.42 12.21 24.97
C THR A 74 4.93 12.10 24.84
N TYR A 75 5.38 11.35 23.84
CA TYR A 75 6.79 11.20 23.57
C TYR A 75 7.05 11.09 22.08
N LYS A 76 8.24 11.50 21.68
CA LYS A 76 8.72 11.35 20.31
C LYS A 76 9.54 10.07 20.23
N ASP A 77 9.11 9.13 19.39
CA ASP A 77 9.85 7.92 19.09
C ASP A 77 10.32 7.99 17.64
N LYS A 78 11.62 8.27 17.46
CA LYS A 78 12.25 8.50 16.16
C LYS A 78 11.53 9.63 15.39
N ASP A 79 10.81 9.31 14.33
CA ASP A 79 10.06 10.26 13.48
C ASP A 79 8.55 10.24 13.74
N GLU A 80 8.12 9.54 14.79
CA GLU A 80 6.72 9.41 15.20
C GLU A 80 6.47 10.16 16.50
N LEU A 81 5.42 10.97 16.53
CA LEU A 81 4.90 11.56 17.74
C LEU A 81 3.79 10.66 18.27
N VAL A 82 4.01 10.07 19.45
CA VAL A 82 3.07 9.20 20.12
C VAL A 82 2.42 9.99 21.27
N SER A 83 1.09 10.08 21.28
CA SER A 83 0.32 10.74 22.33
C SER A 83 -0.74 9.81 22.90
N ILE A 84 -0.86 9.82 24.23
CA ILE A 84 -1.83 9.03 24.98
C ILE A 84 -2.56 9.97 25.94
N GLU A 85 -3.84 10.15 25.72
CA GLU A 85 -4.64 11.16 26.42
C GLU A 85 -5.97 10.59 26.91
N LYS A 86 -6.41 11.01 28.09
CA LYS A 86 -7.76 10.72 28.59
C LYS A 86 -8.69 11.83 28.10
N ILE A 87 -9.57 11.51 27.16
CA ILE A 87 -10.53 12.43 26.57
C ILE A 87 -11.93 12.15 27.14
N LYS A 88 -12.76 13.18 27.24
CA LYS A 88 -14.17 13.06 27.63
C LYS A 88 -15.04 13.39 26.43
N ILE A 89 -15.82 12.41 25.96
CA ILE A 89 -16.77 12.58 24.86
C ILE A 89 -18.15 12.21 25.40
N ASP A 90 -19.12 13.11 25.27
CA ASP A 90 -20.52 12.89 25.66
C ASP A 90 -20.72 12.34 27.08
N GLY A 91 -19.89 12.80 28.02
CA GLY A 91 -19.95 12.37 29.41
C GLY A 91 -19.13 11.12 29.76
N VAL A 92 -18.66 10.37 28.76
CA VAL A 92 -17.88 9.13 28.93
C VAL A 92 -16.38 9.41 28.78
N PHE A 93 -15.57 8.79 29.63
CA PHE A 93 -14.12 8.88 29.56
C PHE A 93 -13.53 7.81 28.63
N PHE A 94 -12.71 8.25 27.68
CA PHE A 94 -11.95 7.38 26.78
C PHE A 94 -10.46 7.63 26.94
N ILE A 95 -9.67 6.61 26.66
CA ILE A 95 -8.24 6.72 26.42
C ILE A 95 -8.02 6.71 24.91
N GLU A 96 -7.45 7.80 24.40
CA GLU A 96 -7.08 7.97 23.01
C GLU A 96 -5.58 7.69 22.86
N PHE A 97 -5.24 6.76 21.97
CA PHE A 97 -3.88 6.48 21.52
C PHE A 97 -3.74 7.04 20.11
N SER A 98 -2.87 8.03 19.92
CA SER A 98 -2.57 8.61 18.61
C SER A 98 -1.08 8.47 18.28
N ILE A 99 -0.80 8.10 17.03
CA ILE A 99 0.55 8.12 16.48
C ILE A 99 0.53 8.95 15.20
N LYS A 100 1.32 10.02 15.19
CA LYS A 100 1.56 10.90 14.02
C LYS A 100 2.94 10.61 13.46
N ASN A 101 3.02 10.13 12.24
CA ASN A 101 4.30 9.99 11.54
C ASN A 101 4.61 11.31 10.81
N ALA A 102 5.84 11.83 10.95
CA ALA A 102 6.24 13.08 10.30
C ALA A 102 6.51 12.92 8.78
N GLY A 103 6.88 11.72 8.33
CA GLY A 103 7.20 11.43 6.92
C GLY A 103 5.99 11.01 6.09
N ILE A 104 5.10 10.23 6.69
CA ILE A 104 3.81 9.84 6.09
C ILE A 104 2.79 10.70 6.79
N LYS A 105 2.22 11.71 6.12
CA LYS A 105 1.30 12.73 6.65
C LYS A 105 -0.05 12.15 7.13
N LYS A 106 0.00 11.06 7.89
CA LYS A 106 -1.09 10.20 8.35
C LYS A 106 -1.00 10.09 9.86
N GLU A 107 -2.18 10.18 10.46
CA GLU A 107 -2.40 10.00 11.89
C GLU A 107 -3.28 8.77 12.05
N ILE A 108 -2.87 7.85 12.91
CA ILE A 108 -3.71 6.71 13.30
C ILE A 108 -4.10 6.92 14.76
N THR A 109 -5.41 6.89 14.99
CA THR A 109 -5.99 7.09 16.31
C THR A 109 -6.89 5.90 16.64
N LYS A 110 -6.66 5.25 17.78
CA LYS A 110 -7.58 4.26 18.36
C LYS A 110 -8.03 4.72 19.74
N ARG A 111 -9.28 4.42 20.10
CA ARG A 111 -9.89 4.78 21.38
C ARG A 111 -10.38 3.55 22.11
N ILE A 112 -10.21 3.53 23.43
CA ILE A 112 -10.83 2.55 24.33
C ILE A 112 -11.53 3.27 25.48
N PHE A 113 -12.53 2.63 26.10
CA PHE A 113 -13.11 3.14 27.33
C PHE A 113 -12.04 3.22 28.41
N ALA A 114 -12.03 4.31 29.18
CA ALA A 114 -11.17 4.40 30.35
C ALA A 114 -11.65 3.36 31.36
N ASN A 115 -10.92 2.26 31.48
CA ASN A 115 -11.17 1.31 32.55
C ASN A 115 -10.66 1.94 33.84
N GLU A 116 -11.58 2.34 34.72
CA GLU A 116 -11.26 2.69 36.09
C GLU A 116 -10.98 1.38 36.84
N SER A 117 -9.78 0.82 36.65
CA SER A 117 -9.30 -0.22 37.57
C SER A 117 -8.95 0.48 38.88
N ASN A 118 -9.86 0.32 39.84
CA ASN A 118 -9.64 0.51 41.26
C ASN A 118 -8.35 -0.20 41.72
#